data_AF-A0A7S3U381-F1
#
_entry.id   AF-A0A7S3U381-F1
#
_cell.length_a   1.000
_cell.length_b   1.000
_cell.length_c   1.000
_cell.angle_alpha   90.00
_cell.angle_beta   90.00
_cell.angle_gamma   90.00
#
_symmetry.space_group_name_H-M   'P 1'
#
loop_
_entity.id
_entity.type
_entity.pdbx_description
1 polymer ?
#
loop_
_entity_poly.entity_id
_entity_poly.type
_entity_poly.pdbx_seq_one_letter_code
_entity_poly.pdbx_strand_id
1 'polypeptide(L)'
;VRKMAKSIADPKYTLQQFNEDVTHSFPELNIYLLDDCVSNGVSTMNSGRTIGDEFQRTIGAFFAIFWLMRLDVDGKEGFSFGVKDDWKPNNEGSSNMVVPDKRVAFYKQA
;
A
#
# COMPACT_ATOMS: atom_id res chain seq x y z
N VAL A 1 11.71 7.46 11.54
CA VAL A 1 12.46 7.03 10.32
C VAL A 1 13.65 6.08 10.56
N ARG A 2 14.72 6.41 11.33
CA ARG A 2 15.90 5.50 11.48
C ARG A 2 15.57 4.11 12.03
N LYS A 3 14.60 4.01 12.95
CA LYS A 3 14.11 2.75 13.52
C LYS A 3 13.47 1.87 12.43
N MET A 4 12.60 2.45 11.60
CA MET A 4 11.97 1.76 10.47
C MET A 4 13.02 1.19 9.52
N ALA A 5 13.97 2.02 9.08
CA ALA A 5 15.01 1.60 8.13
C ALA A 5 15.87 0.43 8.65
N LYS A 6 16.11 0.34 9.96
CA LYS A 6 16.83 -0.78 10.58
C LYS A 6 15.99 -2.05 10.71
N SER A 7 14.69 -1.89 10.93
CA SER A 7 13.78 -2.99 11.28
C SER A 7 13.05 -3.56 10.07
N ILE A 8 13.06 -2.87 8.93
CA ILE A 8 12.26 -3.21 7.75
C ILE A 8 12.58 -4.59 7.17
N ALA A 9 13.83 -5.05 7.31
CA ALA A 9 14.27 -6.37 6.86
C ALA A 9 14.01 -7.49 7.90
N ASP A 10 13.59 -7.15 9.12
CA ASP A 10 13.32 -8.14 10.16
C ASP A 10 11.97 -8.83 9.89
N PRO A 11 11.90 -10.16 9.79
CA PRO A 11 10.65 -10.89 9.63
C PRO A 11 9.61 -10.62 10.72
N LYS A 12 10.05 -10.25 11.94
CA LYS A 12 9.14 -9.92 13.05
C LYS A 12 8.50 -8.54 12.92
N TYR A 13 9.04 -7.68 12.08
CA TYR A 13 8.51 -6.35 11.84
C TYR A 13 7.31 -6.44 10.91
N THR A 14 6.12 -6.12 11.43
CA THR A 14 4.85 -6.28 10.72
C THR A 14 4.43 -4.99 10.02
N LEU A 15 3.53 -5.12 9.02
CA LEU A 15 2.97 -3.95 8.34
C LEU A 15 2.25 -3.00 9.31
N GLN A 16 1.61 -3.53 10.36
CA GLN A 16 0.96 -2.72 11.40
C GLN A 16 1.98 -1.82 12.12
N GLN A 17 3.12 -2.39 12.54
CA GLN A 17 4.18 -1.63 13.20
C GLN A 17 4.78 -0.57 12.27
N PHE A 18 4.87 -0.88 10.96
CA PHE A 18 5.28 0.09 9.96
C PHE A 18 4.29 1.25 9.83
N ASN A 19 2.98 0.97 9.76
CA ASN A 19 1.95 2.00 9.72
C ASN A 19 1.99 2.92 10.95
N GLU A 20 2.18 2.34 12.14
CA GLU A 20 2.35 3.10 13.38
C GLU A 20 3.61 3.98 13.33
N ASP A 21 4.75 3.45 12.91
CA ASP A 21 6.00 4.21 12.82
C ASP A 21 5.92 5.34 11.76
N VAL A 22 5.20 5.14 10.66
CA VAL A 22 4.91 6.17 9.65
C VAL A 22 4.05 7.29 10.26
N THR A 23 2.95 6.92 10.93
CA THR A 23 2.04 7.89 11.58
C THR A 23 2.77 8.72 12.65
N HIS A 24 3.66 8.09 13.43
CA HIS A 24 4.49 8.80 14.42
C HIS A 24 5.57 9.67 13.79
N SER A 25 6.10 9.29 12.63
CA SER A 25 7.18 10.06 11.97
C SER A 25 6.67 11.25 11.17
N PHE A 26 5.43 11.19 10.70
CA PHE A 26 4.79 12.19 9.85
C PHE A 26 3.38 12.53 10.38
N PRO A 27 3.28 13.18 11.56
CA PRO A 27 1.98 13.53 12.15
C PRO A 27 1.13 14.44 11.25
N GLU A 28 1.76 15.19 10.33
CA GLU A 28 1.10 16.03 9.34
C GLU A 28 0.20 15.25 8.37
N LEU A 29 0.41 13.93 8.19
CA LEU A 29 -0.49 13.08 7.41
C LEU A 29 -1.92 13.07 7.98
N ASN A 30 -2.08 13.28 9.29
CA ASN A 30 -3.39 13.32 9.93
C ASN A 30 -4.20 14.56 9.55
N ILE A 31 -3.55 15.61 9.05
CA ILE A 31 -4.24 16.83 8.61
C ILE A 31 -5.11 16.53 7.38
N TYR A 32 -4.66 15.63 6.50
CA TYR A 32 -5.45 15.18 5.35
C TYR A 32 -6.76 14.48 5.78
N LEU A 33 -6.77 13.85 6.96
CA LEU A 33 -7.96 13.19 7.53
C LEU A 33 -8.92 14.16 8.23
N LEU A 34 -8.43 15.33 8.65
CA LEU A 34 -9.23 16.34 9.34
C LEU A 34 -10.02 17.21 8.36
N ASP A 35 -9.56 17.43 7.14
CA ASP A 35 -10.28 18.31 6.20
C ASP A 35 -11.59 17.67 5.69
N ASP A 36 -11.64 16.34 5.63
CA ASP A 36 -12.84 15.55 5.31
C ASP A 36 -13.96 15.69 6.39
N CYS A 37 -13.62 16.07 7.64
CA CYS A 37 -14.61 16.21 8.72
C CYS A 37 -15.13 17.64 8.92
N VAL A 38 -14.43 18.66 8.41
CA VAL A 38 -14.78 20.07 8.61
C VAL A 38 -15.50 20.67 7.39
N SER A 39 -15.38 20.04 6.22
CA SER A 39 -15.96 20.57 4.98
C SER A 39 -16.96 19.59 4.35
N ASN A 40 -18.26 19.92 4.45
CA ASN A 40 -19.32 19.36 3.60
C ASN A 40 -19.17 19.75 2.10
N GLY A 41 -18.00 20.24 1.69
CA GLY A 41 -17.67 20.62 0.33
C GLY A 41 -16.45 19.81 -0.09
N VAL A 42 -16.53 19.19 -1.27
CA VAL A 42 -15.40 18.48 -1.89
C VAL A 42 -14.24 19.47 -2.06
N SER A 43 -13.31 19.49 -1.10
CA SER A 43 -12.06 20.26 -1.16
C SER A 43 -11.19 19.65 -2.25
N THR A 44 -11.46 20.10 -3.48
CA THR A 44 -10.73 19.68 -4.67
C THR A 44 -9.40 20.41 -4.64
N MET A 45 -8.30 19.67 -4.47
CA MET A 45 -6.96 20.25 -4.47
C MET A 45 -6.59 20.69 -5.90
N ASN A 46 -5.57 21.56 -6.03
CA ASN A 46 -5.06 22.03 -7.33
C ASN A 46 -4.67 20.89 -8.29
N SER A 47 -4.45 19.70 -7.75
CA SER A 47 -4.21 18.42 -8.43
C SER A 47 -5.43 17.85 -9.17
N GLY A 48 -6.64 18.41 -8.97
CA GLY A 48 -7.91 17.87 -9.46
C GLY A 48 -8.38 16.62 -8.71
N ARG A 49 -7.83 16.36 -7.52
CA ARG A 49 -8.14 15.19 -6.68
C ARG A 49 -8.66 15.62 -5.31
N THR A 50 -9.39 14.73 -4.65
CA THR A 50 -9.84 14.96 -3.27
C THR A 50 -8.67 14.82 -2.31
N ILE A 51 -8.77 15.44 -1.14
CA ILE A 51 -7.74 15.33 -0.10
C ILE A 51 -7.57 13.88 0.38
N GLY A 52 -8.67 13.12 0.47
CA GLY A 52 -8.66 11.69 0.76
C GLY A 52 -7.87 10.87 -0.28
N ASP A 53 -8.00 11.20 -1.56
CA ASP A 53 -7.20 10.54 -2.61
C ASP A 53 -5.70 10.82 -2.45
N GLU A 54 -5.33 12.04 -2.05
CA GLU A 54 -3.92 12.41 -1.81
C GLU A 54 -3.36 11.69 -0.59
N PHE A 55 -4.13 11.56 0.49
CA PHE A 55 -3.77 10.74 1.65
C PHE A 55 -3.54 9.29 1.26
N GLN A 56 -4.51 8.67 0.58
CA GLN A 56 -4.44 7.27 0.16
C GLN A 56 -3.25 7.00 -0.77
N ARG A 57 -2.96 7.91 -1.71
CA ARG A 57 -1.78 7.79 -2.58
C ARG A 57 -0.48 7.89 -1.81
N THR A 58 -0.41 8.78 -0.82
CA THR A 58 0.80 8.99 -0.02
C THR A 58 1.07 7.79 0.88
N ILE A 59 0.07 7.33 1.63
CA ILE A 59 0.22 6.14 2.49
C ILE A 59 0.45 4.88 1.66
N GLY A 60 -0.21 4.76 0.50
CA GLY A 60 0.01 3.67 -0.44
C GLY A 60 1.43 3.62 -0.99
N ALA A 61 2.06 4.78 -1.23
CA ALA A 61 3.47 4.84 -1.62
C ALA A 61 4.41 4.34 -0.52
N PHE A 62 4.13 4.66 0.75
CA PHE A 62 4.89 4.11 1.87
C PHE A 62 4.77 2.60 1.99
N PHE A 63 3.56 2.05 1.82
CA PHE A 63 3.36 0.60 1.80
C PHE A 63 4.04 -0.08 0.61
N ALA A 64 4.01 0.54 -0.57
CA ALA A 64 4.76 0.04 -1.73
C ALA A 64 6.26 -0.05 -1.43
N ILE A 65 6.85 0.99 -0.81
CA ILE A 65 8.26 0.98 -0.41
C ILE A 65 8.53 -0.13 0.62
N PHE A 66 7.66 -0.29 1.62
CA PHE A 66 7.78 -1.36 2.62
C PHE A 66 7.89 -2.74 1.96
N TRP A 67 7.02 -3.03 1.00
CA TRP A 67 7.04 -4.31 0.30
C TRP A 67 8.23 -4.48 -0.64
N LEU A 68 8.62 -3.43 -1.36
CA LEU A 68 9.79 -3.48 -2.23
C LEU A 68 11.10 -3.72 -1.46
N MET A 69 11.19 -3.23 -0.21
CA MET A 69 12.35 -3.52 0.64
C MET A 69 12.32 -4.92 1.28
N ARG A 70 11.20 -5.65 1.16
CA ARG A 70 11.00 -6.99 1.74
C ARG A 70 10.80 -8.08 0.68
N LEU A 71 11.26 -7.85 -0.55
CA LEU A 71 11.09 -8.80 -1.66
C LEU A 71 11.65 -10.21 -1.37
N ASP A 72 12.69 -10.30 -0.55
CA ASP A 72 13.31 -11.59 -0.17
C ASP A 72 12.63 -12.28 1.02
N VAL A 73 11.59 -11.65 1.61
CA VAL A 73 10.86 -12.16 2.78
C VAL A 73 9.41 -12.47 2.40
N ASP A 74 8.58 -11.43 2.35
CA ASP A 74 7.12 -11.52 2.21
C ASP A 74 6.56 -10.38 1.33
N GLY A 75 7.45 -9.56 0.77
CA GLY A 75 7.10 -8.40 -0.04
C GLY A 75 6.57 -8.75 -1.41
N LYS A 76 6.90 -9.93 -1.95
CA LYS A 76 6.36 -10.37 -3.26
C LYS A 76 4.85 -10.58 -3.17
N GLU A 77 4.41 -11.29 -2.15
CA GLU A 77 3.01 -11.60 -1.89
C GLU A 77 2.25 -10.34 -1.47
N GLY A 78 2.80 -9.58 -0.51
CA GLY A 78 2.18 -8.34 -0.03
C GLY A 78 2.03 -7.27 -1.12
N PHE A 79 3.03 -7.13 -2.00
CA PHE A 79 2.96 -6.19 -3.12
C PHE A 79 1.99 -6.63 -4.23
N SER A 80 1.93 -7.94 -4.51
CA SER A 80 1.18 -8.47 -5.65
C SER A 80 -0.28 -8.76 -5.34
N PHE A 81 -0.56 -9.27 -4.14
CA PHE A 81 -1.88 -9.76 -3.73
C PHE A 81 -2.49 -8.99 -2.58
N GLY A 82 -1.78 -7.98 -2.06
CA GLY A 82 -2.24 -7.15 -0.95
C GLY A 82 -2.17 -7.87 0.40
N VAL A 83 -2.96 -7.37 1.35
CA VAL A 83 -3.01 -7.85 2.72
C VAL A 83 -4.42 -8.28 3.13
N LYS A 84 -4.48 -9.19 4.09
CA LYS A 84 -5.71 -9.62 4.76
C LYS A 84 -6.04 -8.68 5.93
N ASP A 85 -7.23 -8.85 6.51
CA ASP A 85 -7.68 -8.09 7.68
C ASP A 85 -6.76 -8.24 8.90
N ASP A 86 -5.98 -9.34 8.98
CA ASP A 86 -5.00 -9.58 10.03
C ASP A 86 -3.61 -8.95 9.75
N TRP A 87 -3.53 -8.03 8.78
CA TRP A 87 -2.31 -7.32 8.38
C TRP A 87 -1.18 -8.21 7.84
N LYS A 88 -1.52 -9.46 7.46
CA LYS A 88 -0.57 -10.37 6.83
C LYS A 88 -0.70 -10.34 5.30
N PRO A 89 0.40 -10.55 4.58
CA PRO A 89 0.37 -10.65 3.13
C PRO A 89 -0.52 -11.80 2.67
N ASN A 90 -1.22 -11.58 1.57
CA ASN A 90 -2.07 -12.60 1.02
C ASN A 90 -1.23 -13.65 0.28
N ASN A 91 -1.01 -14.79 0.95
CA ASN A 91 -0.30 -15.94 0.39
C ASN A 91 -1.10 -16.72 -0.67
N GLU A 92 -2.22 -16.18 -1.17
CA GLU A 92 -2.97 -16.77 -2.28
C GLU A 92 -2.24 -16.59 -3.62
N GLY A 93 -1.02 -17.11 -3.68
CA GLY A 93 -0.57 -17.73 -4.92
C GLY A 93 -1.42 -18.97 -5.15
N SER A 94 -2.05 -19.09 -6.31
CA SER A 94 -2.58 -20.35 -6.86
C SER A 94 -3.77 -21.03 -6.15
N SER A 95 -4.98 -20.53 -6.35
CA SER A 95 -6.16 -21.43 -6.40
C SER A 95 -7.21 -21.03 -7.46
N ASN A 96 -7.23 -19.77 -7.92
CA ASN A 96 -8.04 -19.32 -9.04
C ASN A 96 -7.27 -18.36 -9.96
N MET A 97 -6.12 -18.79 -10.50
CA MET A 97 -5.56 -18.09 -11.66
C MET A 97 -6.51 -18.32 -12.84
N VAL A 98 -7.40 -17.35 -13.09
CA VAL A 98 -8.09 -17.26 -14.38
C VAL A 98 -7.00 -17.17 -15.43
N VAL A 99 -6.90 -18.19 -16.29
CA VAL A 99 -5.98 -18.18 -17.42
C VAL A 99 -6.23 -16.86 -18.15
N PRO A 100 -5.22 -16.00 -18.35
CA PRO A 100 -5.42 -14.72 -18.99
C PRO A 100 -5.67 -14.95 -20.48
N ASP A 101 -6.92 -15.27 -20.83
CA ASP A 101 -7.38 -15.55 -22.20
C ASP A 101 -6.93 -14.44 -23.17
N LYS A 102 -6.89 -13.19 -22.68
CA LYS A 102 -6.43 -12.03 -23.45
C LYS A 102 -4.96 -12.09 -23.87
N ARG A 103 -4.06 -12.67 -23.06
CA ARG A 103 -2.64 -12.85 -23.45
C ARG A 103 -2.50 -13.95 -24.50
N VAL A 104 -3.21 -15.06 -24.35
CA VAL A 104 -3.14 -16.17 -25.30
C VAL A 104 -3.74 -15.76 -26.65
N ALA A 105 -4.82 -14.97 -26.65
CA ALA A 105 -5.41 -14.40 -27.85
C ALA A 105 -4.42 -13.49 -28.62
N PHE A 106 -3.63 -12.69 -27.91
CA PHE A 106 -2.62 -11.82 -28.52
C PHE A 106 -1.54 -12.63 -29.27
N TYR A 107 -1.05 -13.72 -28.69
CA TYR A 107 -0.02 -14.55 -29.34
C TYR A 107 -0.54 -15.43 -30.47
N LYS A 108 -1.83 -15.78 -30.48
CA LYS A 108 -2.43 -16.59 -31.55
C LYS A 108 -2.78 -15.79 -32.81
N GLN A 109 -2.75 -14.47 -32.75
CA GLN A 109 -2.99 -13.57 -33.89
C GLN A 109 -1.71 -13.00 -34.51
N ALA A 110 -0.53 -13.36 -33.99
CA ALA A 110 0.79 -12.92 -34.48
C ALA A 110 1.43 -13.96 -35.40
#